data_AF-A0A920TX01-F1
#
_entry.id   AF-A0A920TX01-F1
#
_cell.length_a   1.000
_cell.length_b   1.000
_cell.length_c   1.000
_cell.angle_alpha   90.00
_cell.angle_beta   90.00
_cell.angle_gamma   90.00
#
_symmetry.space_group_name_H-M   'P 1'
#
loop_
_entity.id
_entity.type
_entity.pdbx_description
1 polymer ?
#
loop_
_entity_poly.entity_id
_entity_poly.type
_entity_poly.pdbx_seq_one_letter_code
_entity_poly.pdbx_strand_id
1 'polypeptide(L)'
;MGPTWTEINDKALQPYLNEEISQTNALKIAGEPLKTFMLRQTREKDLSLFIDISGKEPTTNEKLDMSSLIPAFIISELKTAFQIGFLIYIPFLILDMVVANILLSMGMMMLPLF
;
A
#
# COMPACT_ATOMS: atom_id res chain seq x y z
N MET A 1 -5.19 9.00 2.47
CA MET A 1 -4.89 9.96 1.39
C MET A 1 -5.54 11.34 1.59
N GLY A 2 -6.73 11.47 2.21
CA GLY A 2 -7.43 12.76 2.39
C GLY A 2 -6.53 13.98 2.73
N PRO A 3 -5.77 13.96 3.84
CA PRO A 3 -4.92 15.10 4.22
C PRO A 3 -3.76 15.35 3.24
N THR A 4 -3.18 14.30 2.66
CA THR A 4 -2.13 14.39 1.63
C THR A 4 -2.66 15.06 0.36
N TRP A 5 -3.90 14.75 -0.04
CA TRP A 5 -4.54 15.36 -1.18
C TRP A 5 -4.84 16.85 -0.98
N THR A 6 -5.32 17.22 0.20
CA THR A 6 -5.54 18.63 0.56
C THR A 6 -4.23 19.41 0.50
N GLU A 7 -3.15 18.86 1.05
CA GLU A 7 -1.83 19.50 1.02
C GLU A 7 -1.29 19.67 -0.40
N ILE A 8 -1.44 18.66 -1.27
CA ILE A 8 -1.07 18.77 -2.69
C ILE A 8 -1.94 19.82 -3.41
N ASN A 9 -3.24 19.86 -3.13
CA ASN A 9 -4.13 20.84 -3.74
C ASN A 9 -3.70 22.26 -3.37
N ASP A 10 -3.50 22.53 -2.09
CA ASP A 10 -3.26 23.88 -1.59
C ASP A 10 -1.85 24.38 -1.94
N LYS A 11 -0.84 23.49 -1.90
CA LYS A 11 0.56 23.87 -2.10
C LYS A 11 1.05 23.74 -3.54
N ALA A 12 0.45 22.87 -4.36
CA ALA A 12 0.91 22.61 -5.72
C ALA A 12 -0.14 22.89 -6.79
N LEU A 13 -1.39 22.45 -6.61
CA LEU A 13 -2.41 22.57 -7.66
C LEU A 13 -2.93 24.00 -7.80
N GLN A 14 -3.37 24.63 -6.70
CA GLN A 14 -3.90 26.01 -6.73
C GLN A 14 -2.86 27.02 -7.23
N PRO A 15 -1.60 27.02 -6.75
CA PRO A 15 -0.60 27.96 -7.23
C PRO A 15 -0.20 27.71 -8.69
N TYR A 16 -0.27 26.46 -9.17
CA TYR A 16 -0.04 26.14 -10.58
C TYR A 16 -1.17 26.67 -11.48
N LEU A 17 -2.43 26.51 -11.04
CA LEU A 17 -3.60 27.03 -11.75
C LEU A 17 -3.64 28.57 -11.78
N ASN A 18 -3.11 29.20 -10.73
CA ASN A 18 -2.94 30.65 -10.65
C ASN A 18 -1.69 31.17 -11.39
N GLU A 19 -0.96 30.30 -12.10
CA GLU A 19 0.29 30.60 -12.82
C GLU A 19 1.42 31.16 -11.92
N GLU A 20 1.33 30.97 -10.59
CA GLU A 20 2.32 31.42 -9.61
C GLU A 20 3.58 30.55 -9.60
N ILE A 21 3.44 29.28 -10.01
CA ILE A 21 4.53 28.31 -10.09
C ILE A 21 4.55 27.59 -11.44
N SER A 22 5.75 27.24 -11.91
CA SER A 22 5.91 26.38 -13.08
C SER A 22 5.49 24.94 -12.79
N GLN A 23 5.12 24.20 -13.84
CA GLN A 23 4.77 22.78 -13.74
C GLN A 23 5.87 21.95 -13.04
N THR A 24 7.14 22.25 -13.31
CA THR A 24 8.28 21.57 -12.71
C THR A 24 8.38 21.80 -11.20
N ASN A 25 8.07 23.02 -10.74
CA ASN A 25 8.03 23.36 -9.32
C ASN A 25 6.80 22.76 -8.64
N ALA A 26 5.65 22.78 -9.30
CA ALA A 26 4.43 22.13 -8.82
C ALA A 26 4.64 20.62 -8.58
N LEU A 27 5.31 19.93 -9.51
CA LEU A 27 5.64 18.51 -9.36
C LEU A 27 6.59 18.23 -8.19
N LYS A 28 7.58 19.10 -7.96
CA LYS A 28 8.47 18.98 -6.80
C LYS A 28 7.72 19.15 -5.49
N ILE A 29 6.90 20.20 -5.39
CA ILE A 29 6.12 20.51 -4.19
C ILE A 29 5.07 19.42 -3.91
N ALA A 30 4.41 18.89 -4.95
CA ALA A 30 3.47 17.78 -4.81
C ALA A 30 4.15 16.46 -4.41
N GLY A 31 5.41 16.28 -4.79
CA GLY A 31 6.19 15.07 -4.49
C GLY A 31 6.52 14.89 -3.01
N GLU A 32 6.76 15.98 -2.27
CA GLU A 32 7.08 15.94 -0.83
C GLU A 32 5.98 15.32 0.06
N PRO A 33 4.72 15.78 0.03
CA PRO A 33 3.67 15.19 0.86
C PRO A 33 3.38 13.74 0.47
N LEU A 34 3.51 13.39 -0.82
CA LEU A 34 3.40 12.01 -1.28
C LEU A 34 4.53 11.13 -0.71
N LYS A 35 5.77 11.63 -0.74
CA LYS A 35 6.93 10.94 -0.15
C LYS A 35 6.72 10.67 1.34
N THR A 36 6.29 11.70 2.08
CA THR A 36 6.01 11.61 3.51
C THR A 36 4.91 10.60 3.80
N PHE A 37 3.84 10.59 3.00
CA PHE A 37 2.78 9.60 3.13
C PHE A 37 3.29 8.17 2.92
N MET A 38 4.07 7.94 1.86
CA MET A 38 4.60 6.61 1.53
C MET A 38 5.58 6.11 2.60
N LEU A 39 6.44 6.98 3.12
CA LEU A 39 7.37 6.64 4.21
C LEU A 39 6.63 6.23 5.49
N ARG A 40 5.49 6.86 5.81
CA ARG A 40 4.70 6.51 7.00
C ARG A 40 4.03 5.14 6.91
N GLN A 41 3.72 4.69 5.69
CA GLN A 41 3.04 3.40 5.46
C GLN A 41 4.03 2.26 5.15
N THR A 42 5.20 2.59 4.62
CA THR A 42 6.25 1.61 4.33
C THR A 42 6.88 1.14 5.63
N ARG A 43 6.91 -0.17 5.87
CA ARG A 43 7.57 -0.72 7.05
C ARG A 43 9.08 -0.53 6.94
N GLU A 44 9.74 -0.15 8.04
CA GLU A 44 11.19 0.04 8.08
C GLU A 44 11.97 -1.19 7.57
N LYS A 45 11.52 -2.40 7.92
CA LYS A 45 12.14 -3.65 7.43
C LYS A 45 12.07 -3.82 5.92
N ASP A 46 10.94 -3.46 5.31
CA ASP A 46 10.76 -3.56 3.87
C ASP A 46 11.56 -2.44 3.17
N LEU A 47 11.65 -1.26 3.79
CA LEU A 47 12.49 -0.16 3.32
C LEU A 47 13.99 -0.52 3.33
N SER A 48 14.50 -1.09 4.44
CA SER A 48 15.89 -1.54 4.55
C SER A 48 16.24 -2.58 3.49
N LEU A 49 15.35 -3.55 3.25
CA LEU A 49 15.53 -4.55 2.19
C LEU A 49 15.76 -3.90 0.82
N PHE A 50 14.96 -2.89 0.48
CA PHE A 50 15.09 -2.20 -0.81
C PHE A 50 16.29 -1.25 -0.88
N ILE A 51 16.73 -0.66 0.24
CA ILE A 51 17.99 0.09 0.33
C ILE A 51 19.16 -0.85 0.04
N ASP A 52 19.21 -2.01 0.70
CA ASP A 52 20.27 -3.00 0.56
C ASP A 52 20.34 -3.53 -0.88
N ILE A 53 19.18 -3.82 -1.50
CA ILE A 53 19.10 -4.24 -2.90
C ILE A 53 19.55 -3.13 -3.86
N SER A 54 19.27 -1.86 -3.54
CA SER A 54 19.64 -0.73 -4.40
C SER A 54 21.13 -0.40 -4.40
N GLY A 55 21.91 -0.96 -3.46
CA GLY A 55 23.35 -0.71 -3.34
C GLY A 55 23.72 0.74 -2.98
N LYS A 56 22.75 1.56 -2.57
CA LYS A 56 22.95 2.95 -2.12
C LYS A 56 23.20 2.96 -0.60
N GLU A 57 24.08 3.84 -0.12
CA GLU A 57 24.30 4.02 1.32
C GLU A 57 22.98 4.36 2.03
N PRO A 58 22.77 3.86 3.27
CA PRO A 58 21.56 4.08 4.04
C PRO A 58 21.43 5.57 4.36
N THR A 59 20.78 6.27 3.45
CA THR A 59 20.45 7.68 3.62
C THR A 59 19.22 7.74 4.51
N THR A 60 19.19 8.75 5.39
CA THR A 60 18.02 9.08 6.23
C THR A 60 16.74 8.95 5.41
N ASN A 61 15.67 8.35 5.97
CA ASN A 61 14.40 8.05 5.29
C ASN A 61 13.88 9.19 4.37
N GLU A 62 14.15 10.45 4.74
CA GLU A 62 13.80 11.66 3.99
C GLU A 62 14.57 11.89 2.67
N LYS A 63 15.73 11.25 2.47
CA LYS A 63 16.58 11.39 1.28
C LYS A 63 16.40 10.27 0.25
N LEU A 64 15.52 9.29 0.50
CA LEU A 64 15.30 8.20 -0.44
C LEU A 64 14.75 8.70 -1.79
N ASP A 65 15.30 8.22 -2.90
CA ASP A 65 14.74 8.56 -4.22
C ASP A 65 13.35 7.94 -4.39
N MET A 66 12.43 8.67 -5.02
CA MET A 66 11.07 8.20 -5.25
C MET A 66 11.03 6.90 -6.07
N SER A 67 12.02 6.67 -6.93
CA SER A 67 12.20 5.44 -7.71
C SER A 67 12.43 4.19 -6.86
N SER A 68 13.01 4.33 -5.67
CA SER A 68 13.23 3.21 -4.73
C SER A 68 12.09 3.11 -3.71
N LEU A 69 11.50 4.25 -3.32
CA LEU A 69 10.41 4.30 -2.37
C LEU A 69 9.10 3.69 -2.92
N ILE A 70 8.79 3.94 -4.20
CA ILE A 70 7.56 3.42 -4.82
C ILE A 70 7.49 1.88 -4.79
N PRO A 71 8.50 1.13 -5.28
CA PRO A 71 8.50 -0.33 -5.20
C PRO A 71 8.42 -0.84 -3.75
N ALA A 72 9.16 -0.23 -2.82
CA ALA A 72 9.16 -0.63 -1.41
C ALA A 72 7.78 -0.47 -0.77
N PHE A 73 7.12 0.66 -1.02
CA PHE A 73 5.75 0.93 -0.55
C PHE A 73 4.76 -0.10 -1.12
N ILE A 74 4.80 -0.38 -2.43
CA ILE A 74 3.89 -1.33 -3.07
C ILE A 74 4.02 -2.72 -2.44
N ILE A 75 5.25 -3.20 -2.21
CA ILE A 75 5.47 -4.51 -1.58
C ILE A 75 4.96 -4.54 -0.14
N SER A 76 5.20 -3.47 0.63
CA SER A 76 4.75 -3.37 2.01
C SER A 76 3.22 -3.36 2.12
N GLU A 77 2.55 -2.65 1.20
CA GLU A 77 1.09 -2.62 1.09
C GLU A 77 0.53 -3.97 0.64
N LEU A 78 1.11 -4.61 -0.38
CA LEU A 78 0.67 -5.94 -0.83
C LEU A 78 0.75 -6.96 0.30
N LYS A 79 1.85 -6.98 1.05
CA LYS A 79 2.00 -7.86 2.21
C LYS A 79 0.92 -7.60 3.25
N THR A 80 0.64 -6.34 3.54
CA THR A 80 -0.40 -5.94 4.49
C THR A 80 -1.80 -6.34 3.99
N ALA A 81 -2.08 -6.15 2.70
CA ALA A 81 -3.33 -6.56 2.06
C ALA A 81 -3.52 -8.09 2.10
N PHE A 82 -2.47 -8.88 1.83
CA PHE A 82 -2.53 -10.33 1.96
C PHE A 82 -2.78 -10.78 3.41
N GLN A 83 -2.17 -10.12 4.40
CA GLN A 83 -2.41 -10.42 5.81
C GLN A 83 -3.87 -10.15 6.21
N ILE A 84 -4.41 -8.99 5.80
CA ILE A 84 -5.81 -8.63 6.05
C ILE A 84 -6.75 -9.59 5.32
N GLY A 85 -6.49 -9.88 4.05
CA GLY A 85 -7.27 -10.82 3.24
C GLY A 85 -7.30 -12.21 3.85
N PHE A 86 -6.15 -12.70 4.33
CA PHE A 86 -6.08 -13.99 5.02
C PHE A 86 -6.91 -14.00 6.31
N LEU A 87 -6.80 -12.96 7.14
CA LEU A 87 -7.59 -12.83 8.37
C LEU A 87 -9.10 -12.81 8.10
N ILE A 88 -9.53 -12.10 7.05
CA ILE A 88 -10.93 -12.06 6.61
C ILE A 88 -11.37 -13.42 6.04
N TYR A 89 -10.48 -14.16 5.40
CA TYR A 89 -10.79 -15.45 4.77
C TYR A 89 -11.00 -16.60 5.78
N ILE A 90 -10.30 -16.57 6.92
CA ILE A 90 -10.40 -17.60 7.98
C ILE A 90 -11.84 -17.96 8.38
N PRO A 91 -12.73 -17.01 8.75
CA PRO A 91 -14.10 -17.36 9.14
C PRO A 91 -14.90 -18.02 8.02
N PHE A 92 -14.71 -17.61 6.76
CA PHE A 92 -15.37 -18.25 5.62
C PHE A 92 -14.88 -19.68 5.40
N LEU A 93 -13.57 -19.89 5.51
CA LEU A 93 -12.97 -21.23 5.43
C LEU A 93 -13.56 -22.17 6.50
N ILE A 94 -13.70 -21.67 7.74
CA ILE A 94 -14.32 -22.44 8.83
C ILE A 94 -15.77 -22.80 8.48
N LEU A 95 -16.55 -21.86 7.95
CA LEU A 95 -17.93 -22.13 7.53
C LEU A 95 -17.99 -23.19 6.44
N ASP A 96 -17.13 -23.09 5.42
CA ASP A 96 -17.08 -24.08 4.34
C ASP A 96 -16.78 -25.49 4.86
N MET A 97 -15.81 -25.62 5.77
CA MET A 97 -15.51 -26.91 6.41
C MET A 97 -16.68 -27.44 7.24
N VAL A 98 -17.39 -26.57 7.98
CA VAL A 98 -18.54 -26.97 8.80
C VAL A 98 -19.70 -27.43 7.92
N VAL A 99 -20.05 -26.68 6.87
CA VAL A 99 -21.15 -27.03 5.97
C VAL A 99 -20.83 -28.33 5.23
N ALA A 100 -19.60 -28.51 4.74
CA ALA A 100 -19.17 -29.74 4.09
C ALA A 100 -19.31 -30.95 5.02
N ASN A 101 -18.88 -30.85 6.28
CA ASN A 101 -19.00 -31.93 7.26
C ASN A 101 -20.46 -32.28 7.57
N ILE A 102 -21.35 -31.28 7.67
CA ILE A 102 -22.79 -31.51 7.89
C ILE A 102 -23.41 -32.23 6.69
N LEU A 103 -23.12 -31.81 5.46
CA LEU A 103 -23.63 -32.47 4.24
C LEU A 103 -23.14 -33.91 4.11
N LEU A 104 -21.86 -34.15 4.38
CA LEU A 104 -21.27 -35.50 4.41
C LEU A 104 -21.96 -36.38 5.46
N SER A 105 -22.25 -35.83 6.64
CA SER A 105 -22.97 -36.53 7.71
C SER A 105 -24.42 -36.88 7.35
N MET A 106 -25.05 -36.17 6.40
CA MET A 106 -26.38 -36.48 5.87
C MET A 106 -26.36 -37.47 4.69
N GLY A 107 -25.18 -37.96 4.28
CA GLY A 107 -25.02 -38.92 3.19
C GLY A 107 -25.14 -38.31 1.79
N MET A 108 -25.20 -36.99 1.67
CA MET A 108 -25.29 -36.30 0.37
C MET A 108 -23.89 -36.02 -0.18
N MET A 109 -23.23 -37.06 -0.71
CA MET A 109 -21.87 -36.96 -1.28
C MET A 109 -21.77 -36.13 -2.56
N MET A 110 -22.88 -35.70 -3.16
CA MET A 110 -22.93 -35.20 -4.54
C MET A 110 -23.64 -33.85 -4.72
N LEU A 111 -23.68 -33.00 -3.69
CA LEU A 111 -24.14 -31.62 -3.84
C LEU A 111 -22.92 -30.69 -3.94
N PRO A 112 -22.57 -30.21 -5.15
CA PRO A 112 -21.45 -29.30 -5.32
C PRO A 112 -21.76 -27.96 -4.66
N LEU A 113 -20.90 -27.57 -3.71
CA LEU A 113 -20.83 -26.23 -3.16
C LEU A 113 -20.00 -25.37 -4.12
N PHE A 114 -20.67 -24.54 -4.90
CA PHE A 114 -20.10 -23.37 -5.58
C PHE A 114 -21.03 -22.19 -5.34
#